data_AF-A0AA41UGC1-F1
#
_entry.id   AF-A0AA41UGC1-F1
#
_cell.length_a   1.000
_cell.length_b   1.000
_cell.length_c   1.000
_cell.angle_alpha   90.00
_cell.angle_beta   90.00
_cell.angle_gamma   90.00
#
_symmetry.space_group_name_H-M   'P 1'
#
loop_
_entity.id
_entity.type
_entity.pdbx_description
1 polymer ?
#
loop_
_entity_poly.entity_id
_entity_poly.type
_entity_poly.pdbx_seq_one_letter_code
_entity_poly.pdbx_strand_id
1 'polypeptide(L)'
;MSAKTMRNAEGGATVYLPLGLVFGSDDESQEQLTWRVSYVLGMAAHEAVHALNHNQAEDSEAVFNEMQITTASEVYYATEAGTIVEEYRAQVSAELAFPYPGSFIENLCDDTDHFGGAVDEARRFVPSDVPAAAAIQGAAGTNLWKAMALAAAESRVRGGELPVSVAENAHWRLYVAPLWVAWVAVLAQLPPGNERAGLDRLTAVTRQLMKLLAASERLAGVQRSWDDGGGAYMHWVTPAGNPRT
;
A
#
# COMPACT_ATOMS: atom_id res chain seq x y z
N MET A 1 10.39 -12.81 -0.26
CA MET A 1 9.30 -13.45 -1.04
C MET A 1 8.03 -13.34 -0.21
N SER A 2 6.95 -12.77 -0.75
CA SER A 2 5.67 -12.60 -0.05
C SER A 2 4.74 -13.79 -0.32
N ALA A 3 3.72 -13.96 0.53
CA ALA A 3 2.56 -14.77 0.18
C ALA A 3 1.83 -14.16 -1.04
N LYS A 4 1.06 -14.99 -1.77
CA LYS A 4 0.20 -14.54 -2.88
C LYS A 4 -1.00 -15.45 -3.05
N THR A 5 -2.15 -14.85 -3.36
CA THR A 5 -3.33 -15.56 -3.85
C THR A 5 -3.30 -15.66 -5.37
N MET A 6 -3.54 -16.85 -5.91
CA MET A 6 -3.83 -17.03 -7.34
C MET A 6 -5.13 -17.82 -7.54
N ARG A 7 -5.86 -17.52 -8.62
CA ARG A 7 -7.02 -18.30 -9.04
C ARG A 7 -6.55 -19.68 -9.49
N ASN A 8 -7.27 -20.73 -9.11
CA ASN A 8 -7.03 -22.07 -9.62
C ASN A 8 -8.01 -22.43 -10.75
N ALA A 9 -7.68 -23.46 -11.52
CA ALA A 9 -8.47 -23.89 -12.68
C ALA A 9 -9.89 -24.38 -12.33
N GLU A 10 -10.15 -24.67 -11.05
CA GLU A 10 -11.43 -25.20 -10.55
C GLU A 10 -12.37 -24.09 -10.07
N GLY A 11 -12.00 -22.82 -10.24
CA GLY A 11 -12.80 -21.67 -9.80
C GLY A 11 -12.62 -21.31 -8.32
N GLY A 12 -11.65 -21.92 -7.64
CA GLY A 12 -11.23 -21.57 -6.29
C GLY A 12 -10.00 -20.65 -6.27
N ALA A 13 -9.50 -20.38 -5.06
CA ALA A 13 -8.28 -19.64 -4.83
C ALA A 13 -7.22 -20.53 -4.14
N THR A 14 -5.98 -20.42 -4.59
CA THR A 14 -4.81 -21.05 -3.98
C THR A 14 -3.94 -19.97 -3.36
N VAL A 15 -3.64 -20.13 -2.07
CA VAL A 15 -2.71 -19.26 -1.35
C VAL A 15 -1.32 -19.89 -1.39
N TYR A 16 -0.37 -19.19 -1.99
CA TYR A 16 1.03 -19.59 -2.06
C TYR A 16 1.78 -18.92 -0.92
N LEU A 17 2.47 -19.73 -0.12
CA LEU A 17 3.32 -19.28 0.97
C LEU A 17 4.78 -19.62 0.67
N PRO A 18 5.75 -18.75 0.99
CA PRO A 18 7.16 -19.06 0.83
C PRO A 18 7.57 -20.31 1.61
N LEU A 19 8.22 -21.27 0.94
CA LEU A 19 8.57 -22.58 1.51
C LEU A 19 9.38 -22.45 2.82
N GLY A 20 10.36 -21.55 2.86
CA GLY A 20 11.20 -21.32 4.04
C GLY A 20 10.46 -20.68 5.23
N LEU A 21 9.21 -20.22 5.05
CA LEU A 21 8.35 -19.78 6.15
C LEU A 21 7.46 -20.91 6.67
N VAL A 22 7.26 -21.97 5.88
CA VAL A 22 6.47 -23.14 6.29
C VAL A 22 7.35 -24.19 6.95
N PHE A 23 8.56 -24.37 6.43
CA PHE A 23 9.54 -25.34 6.93
C PHE A 23 10.66 -24.62 7.66
N GLY A 24 10.72 -24.83 8.97
CA GLY A 24 11.77 -24.29 9.82
C GLY A 24 13.07 -25.05 9.83
N SER A 25 14.05 -24.51 10.54
CA SER A 25 15.23 -25.26 10.94
C SER A 25 15.01 -25.99 12.25
N ASP A 26 15.63 -27.16 12.41
CA ASP A 26 15.56 -27.97 13.62
C ASP A 26 16.10 -27.25 14.88
N ASP A 27 16.91 -26.19 14.70
CA ASP A 27 17.56 -25.42 15.77
C ASP A 27 16.76 -24.20 16.27
N GLU A 28 15.51 -24.03 15.84
CA GLU A 28 14.71 -22.86 16.24
C GLU A 28 14.27 -22.88 17.70
N SER A 29 14.32 -21.71 18.33
CA SER A 29 13.73 -21.51 19.66
C SER A 29 12.19 -21.59 19.58
N GLN A 30 11.55 -21.90 20.71
CA GLN A 30 10.08 -21.90 20.79
C GLN A 30 9.46 -20.53 20.48
N GLU A 31 10.18 -19.45 20.80
CA GLU A 31 9.76 -18.08 20.48
C GLU A 31 9.79 -17.85 18.97
N GLN A 32 10.86 -18.26 18.27
CA GLN A 32 10.97 -18.17 16.82
C GLN A 32 9.90 -19.01 16.12
N LEU A 33 9.62 -20.22 16.63
CA LEU A 33 8.54 -21.06 16.13
C LEU A 33 7.18 -20.38 16.29
N THR A 34 6.88 -19.84 17.47
CA THR A 34 5.60 -19.16 17.76
C THR A 34 5.43 -17.91 16.89
N TRP A 35 6.49 -17.13 16.74
CA TRP A 35 6.52 -15.98 15.83
C TRP A 35 6.19 -16.43 14.41
N ARG A 36 6.88 -17.44 13.88
CA ARG A 36 6.65 -17.90 12.51
C ARG A 36 5.24 -18.44 12.30
N VAL A 37 4.72 -19.25 13.21
CA VAL A 37 3.35 -19.79 13.11
C VAL A 37 2.35 -18.64 13.03
N SER A 38 2.48 -17.65 13.92
CA SER A 38 1.60 -16.47 13.92
C SER A 38 1.70 -15.70 12.61
N TYR A 39 2.92 -15.51 12.10
CA TYR A 39 3.16 -14.84 10.84
C TYR A 39 2.52 -15.57 9.64
N VAL A 40 2.71 -16.89 9.55
CA VAL A 40 2.16 -17.71 8.47
C VAL A 40 0.64 -17.71 8.49
N LEU A 41 0.03 -17.85 9.66
CA LEU A 41 -1.44 -17.81 9.80
C LEU A 41 -2.00 -16.43 9.43
N GLY A 42 -1.35 -15.35 9.87
CA GLY A 42 -1.70 -13.98 9.50
C GLY A 42 -1.65 -13.75 7.99
N MET A 43 -0.56 -14.15 7.33
CA MET A 43 -0.47 -14.06 5.87
C MET A 43 -1.53 -14.90 5.16
N ALA A 44 -1.77 -16.14 5.61
CA ALA A 44 -2.78 -17.00 4.99
C ALA A 44 -4.19 -16.39 5.12
N ALA A 45 -4.50 -15.77 6.27
CA ALA A 45 -5.75 -15.08 6.48
C ALA A 45 -5.88 -13.82 5.61
N HIS A 46 -4.82 -13.02 5.49
CA HIS A 46 -4.77 -11.84 4.62
C HIS A 46 -5.10 -12.23 3.16
N GLU A 47 -4.40 -13.23 2.64
CA GLU A 47 -4.58 -13.73 1.28
C GLU A 47 -5.97 -14.35 1.06
N ALA A 48 -6.51 -15.09 2.04
CA ALA A 48 -7.86 -15.62 1.97
C ALA A 48 -8.93 -14.51 1.88
N VAL A 49 -8.68 -13.35 2.47
CA VAL A 49 -9.60 -12.20 2.40
C VAL A 49 -9.59 -11.57 1.01
N HIS A 50 -8.44 -11.51 0.32
CA HIS A 50 -8.40 -11.10 -1.09
C HIS A 50 -9.26 -12.01 -1.97
N ALA A 51 -9.14 -13.33 -1.80
CA ALA A 51 -10.00 -14.30 -2.50
C ALA A 51 -11.49 -14.10 -2.18
N LEU A 52 -11.82 -13.82 -0.92
CA LEU A 52 -13.19 -13.57 -0.50
C LEU A 52 -13.76 -12.30 -1.14
N ASN A 53 -13.03 -11.19 -1.12
CA ASN A 53 -13.44 -9.92 -1.73
C ASN A 53 -13.69 -10.10 -3.23
N HIS A 54 -12.82 -10.84 -3.92
CA HIS A 54 -13.01 -11.19 -5.32
C HIS A 54 -14.33 -11.94 -5.56
N ASN A 55 -14.60 -13.00 -4.78
CA ASN A 55 -15.84 -13.76 -4.88
C ASN A 55 -17.10 -12.94 -4.56
N GLN A 56 -16.95 -11.85 -3.81
CA GLN A 56 -18.03 -10.92 -3.49
C GLN A 56 -18.17 -9.78 -4.53
N ALA A 57 -17.32 -9.75 -5.56
CA ALA A 57 -17.19 -8.63 -6.50
C ALA A 57 -16.92 -7.29 -5.78
N GLU A 58 -16.06 -7.33 -4.75
CA GLU A 58 -15.59 -6.18 -3.98
C GLU A 58 -14.06 -5.99 -4.08
N ASP A 59 -13.43 -6.66 -5.06
CA ASP A 59 -12.02 -6.50 -5.41
C ASP A 59 -11.79 -5.22 -6.23
N SER A 60 -10.52 -4.85 -6.39
CA SER A 60 -10.09 -3.65 -7.09
C SER A 60 -10.53 -3.64 -8.54
N GLU A 61 -10.59 -4.82 -9.20
CA GLU A 61 -11.11 -4.98 -10.56
C GLU A 61 -12.60 -4.61 -10.64
N ALA A 62 -13.45 -5.16 -9.77
CA ALA A 62 -14.88 -4.84 -9.74
C ALA A 62 -15.13 -3.35 -9.44
N VAL A 63 -14.40 -2.80 -8.46
CA VAL A 63 -14.50 -1.38 -8.10
C VAL A 63 -14.06 -0.49 -9.26
N PHE A 64 -12.96 -0.80 -9.92
CA PHE A 64 -12.46 -0.05 -11.06
C PHE A 64 -13.48 -0.02 -12.20
N ASN A 65 -14.11 -1.15 -12.50
CA ASN A 65 -15.13 -1.26 -13.55
C ASN A 65 -16.37 -0.40 -13.26
N GLU A 66 -16.74 -0.23 -11.99
CA GLU A 66 -17.87 0.61 -11.57
C GLU A 66 -17.56 2.12 -11.67
N MET A 67 -16.29 2.51 -11.55
CA MET A 67 -15.89 3.92 -11.45
C MET A 67 -16.04 4.72 -12.75
N GLN A 68 -16.37 4.11 -13.89
CA GLN A 68 -16.54 4.80 -15.19
C GLN A 68 -15.35 5.72 -15.52
N ILE A 69 -14.13 5.22 -15.35
CA ILE A 69 -12.90 5.98 -15.54
C ILE A 69 -12.70 6.33 -17.03
N THR A 70 -12.33 7.59 -17.31
CA THR A 70 -12.20 8.08 -18.71
C THR A 70 -10.84 8.68 -19.05
N THR A 71 -9.99 8.96 -18.05
CA THR A 71 -8.67 9.58 -18.28
C THR A 71 -7.54 8.67 -17.80
N ALA A 72 -6.38 8.72 -18.48
CA ALA A 72 -5.20 7.93 -18.09
C ALA A 72 -4.71 8.24 -16.66
N SER A 73 -4.86 9.48 -16.21
CA SER A 73 -4.59 9.90 -14.84
C SER A 73 -5.46 9.16 -13.83
N GLU A 74 -6.76 9.15 -14.08
CA GLU A 74 -7.69 8.43 -13.24
C GLU A 74 -7.45 6.93 -13.29
N VAL A 75 -7.09 6.34 -14.44
CA VAL A 75 -6.75 4.91 -14.54
C VAL A 75 -5.61 4.57 -13.58
N TYR A 76 -4.53 5.35 -13.61
CA TYR A 76 -3.37 5.15 -12.74
C TYR A 76 -3.77 5.23 -11.26
N TYR A 77 -4.35 6.34 -10.83
CA TYR A 77 -4.68 6.51 -9.41
C TYR A 77 -5.79 5.58 -8.95
N ALA A 78 -6.74 5.19 -9.80
CA ALA A 78 -7.78 4.22 -9.44
C ALA A 78 -7.18 2.83 -9.23
N THR A 79 -6.22 2.42 -10.07
CA THR A 79 -5.49 1.14 -9.92
C THR A 79 -4.72 1.11 -8.60
N GLU A 80 -3.95 2.15 -8.32
CA GLU A 80 -3.17 2.25 -7.08
C GLU A 80 -4.09 2.32 -5.85
N ALA A 81 -5.10 3.20 -5.87
CA ALA A 81 -6.04 3.34 -4.76
C ALA A 81 -6.84 2.05 -4.50
N GLY A 82 -7.27 1.35 -5.55
CA GLY A 82 -7.93 0.05 -5.44
C GLY A 82 -7.04 -0.97 -4.75
N THR A 83 -5.76 -1.04 -5.15
CA THR A 83 -4.77 -1.90 -4.50
C THR A 83 -4.64 -1.57 -3.00
N ILE A 84 -4.55 -0.28 -2.64
CA ILE A 84 -4.45 0.15 -1.23
C ILE A 84 -5.70 -0.23 -0.42
N VAL A 85 -6.89 -0.08 -0.99
CA VAL A 85 -8.15 -0.47 -0.35
C VAL A 85 -8.19 -1.97 -0.06
N GLU A 86 -7.79 -2.80 -1.03
CA GLU A 86 -7.74 -4.25 -0.86
C GLU A 86 -6.77 -4.66 0.25
N GLU A 87 -5.53 -4.18 0.18
CA GLU A 87 -4.47 -4.49 1.15
C GLU A 87 -4.88 -4.09 2.57
N TYR A 88 -5.47 -2.89 2.72
CA TYR A 88 -5.98 -2.42 4.00
C TYR A 88 -7.08 -3.33 4.55
N ARG A 89 -8.10 -3.65 3.75
CA ARG A 89 -9.24 -4.48 4.20
C ARG A 89 -8.80 -5.90 4.54
N ALA A 90 -7.93 -6.48 3.72
CA ALA A 90 -7.33 -7.79 3.96
C ALA A 90 -6.54 -7.78 5.26
N GLN A 91 -5.71 -6.75 5.49
CA GLN A 91 -4.90 -6.65 6.69
C GLN A 91 -5.75 -6.45 7.95
N VAL A 92 -6.80 -5.62 7.93
CA VAL A 92 -7.69 -5.45 9.11
C VAL A 92 -8.29 -6.79 9.53
N SER A 93 -8.79 -7.58 8.57
CA SER A 93 -9.35 -8.91 8.87
C SER A 93 -8.30 -9.91 9.35
N ALA A 94 -7.11 -9.90 8.74
CA ALA A 94 -6.00 -10.74 9.16
C ALA A 94 -5.55 -10.40 10.60
N GLU A 95 -5.39 -9.12 10.91
CA GLU A 95 -5.02 -8.62 12.24
C GLU A 95 -6.03 -9.02 13.32
N LEU A 96 -7.33 -9.00 13.01
CA LEU A 96 -8.37 -9.43 13.94
C LEU A 96 -8.37 -10.93 14.21
N ALA A 97 -7.98 -11.75 13.22
CA ALA A 97 -8.00 -13.21 13.33
C ALA A 97 -6.68 -13.78 13.87
N PHE A 98 -5.56 -13.31 13.32
CA PHE A 98 -4.20 -13.74 13.61
C PHE A 98 -3.27 -12.53 13.58
N PRO A 99 -3.16 -11.79 14.70
CA PRO A 99 -2.34 -10.58 14.78
C PRO A 99 -0.90 -10.85 14.29
N TYR A 100 -0.40 -10.00 13.38
CA TYR A 100 0.99 -10.05 12.93
C TYR A 100 1.97 -9.97 14.11
N PRO A 101 2.92 -10.90 14.27
CA PRO A 101 3.80 -10.90 15.45
C PRO A 101 4.84 -9.76 15.48
N GLY A 102 4.91 -8.91 14.45
CA GLY A 102 5.70 -7.67 14.44
C GLY A 102 4.83 -6.41 14.42
N SER A 103 5.44 -5.28 14.05
CA SER A 103 4.75 -4.00 13.82
C SER A 103 5.05 -3.46 12.42
N PHE A 104 4.00 -3.11 11.67
CA PHE A 104 4.12 -2.35 10.42
C PHE A 104 4.42 -0.89 10.71
N ILE A 105 3.83 -0.32 11.76
CA ILE A 105 4.06 1.07 12.16
C ILE A 105 5.54 1.31 12.47
N GLU A 106 6.20 0.41 13.19
CA GLU A 106 7.64 0.54 13.50
C GLU A 106 8.52 0.51 12.24
N ASN A 107 8.10 -0.21 11.20
CA ASN A 107 8.84 -0.33 9.94
C ASN A 107 8.67 0.88 9.00
N LEU A 108 7.73 1.79 9.28
CA LEU A 108 7.49 2.96 8.43
C LEU A 108 8.70 3.88 8.27
N CYS A 109 9.63 3.89 9.25
CA CYS A 109 10.90 4.60 9.09
C CYS A 109 11.67 4.09 7.87
N ASP A 110 11.86 2.77 7.78
CA ASP A 110 12.61 2.16 6.69
C ASP A 110 11.90 2.34 5.35
N ASP A 111 10.57 2.21 5.33
CA ASP A 111 9.76 2.43 4.12
C ASP A 111 9.84 3.88 3.62
N THR A 112 9.79 4.86 4.54
CA THR A 112 9.89 6.28 4.18
C THR A 112 11.30 6.69 3.78
N ASP A 113 12.33 6.12 4.42
CA ASP A 113 13.72 6.32 4.04
C ASP A 113 14.04 5.71 2.68
N HIS A 114 13.54 4.51 2.40
CA HIS A 114 13.64 3.88 1.09
C HIS A 114 12.96 4.73 0.01
N PHE A 115 11.75 5.23 0.29
CA PHE A 115 11.05 6.13 -0.63
C PHE A 115 11.84 7.43 -0.88
N GLY A 116 12.37 8.06 0.17
CA GLY A 116 13.22 9.24 0.03
C GLY A 116 14.45 8.99 -0.84
N GLY A 117 15.14 7.87 -0.62
CA GLY A 117 16.26 7.44 -1.43
C GLY A 117 15.89 7.20 -2.90
N ALA A 118 14.75 6.56 -3.16
CA ALA A 118 14.25 6.32 -4.51
C ALA A 118 13.84 7.61 -5.24
N VAL A 119 13.29 8.60 -4.52
CA VAL A 119 13.01 9.93 -5.08
C VAL A 119 14.29 10.62 -5.53
N ASP A 120 15.34 10.57 -4.70
CA ASP A 120 16.64 11.15 -5.03
C ASP A 120 17.37 10.40 -6.14
N GLU A 121 17.24 9.08 -6.20
CA GLU A 121 17.74 8.28 -7.30
C GLU A 121 17.01 8.61 -8.61
N ALA A 122 15.68 8.60 -8.60
CA ALA A 122 14.87 8.93 -9.78
C ALA A 122 15.22 10.31 -10.34
N ARG A 123 15.44 11.31 -9.48
CA ARG A 123 15.87 12.67 -9.87
C ARG A 123 17.17 12.67 -10.69
N ARG A 124 18.11 11.76 -10.44
CA ARG A 124 19.37 11.66 -11.20
C ARG A 124 19.17 11.15 -12.62
N PHE A 125 18.13 10.35 -12.85
CA PHE A 125 17.79 9.80 -14.16
C PHE A 125 16.98 10.77 -15.04
N VAL A 126 16.32 11.77 -14.46
CA VAL A 126 15.47 12.73 -15.19
C VAL A 126 16.14 13.35 -16.44
N PRO A 127 17.42 13.78 -16.42
CA PRO A 127 18.05 14.39 -17.59
C PRO A 127 18.30 13.41 -18.76
N SER A 128 18.37 12.10 -18.49
CA SER A 128 18.86 11.10 -19.45
C SER A 128 17.87 9.98 -19.76
N ASP A 129 16.99 9.63 -18.83
CA ASP A 129 16.05 8.51 -18.93
C ASP A 129 14.83 8.72 -18.01
N VAL A 130 13.85 9.45 -18.53
CA VAL A 130 12.59 9.74 -17.82
C VAL A 130 11.79 8.46 -17.53
N PRO A 131 11.67 7.48 -18.46
CA PRO A 131 11.01 6.20 -18.15
C PRO A 131 11.64 5.43 -16.98
N ALA A 132 12.97 5.37 -16.90
CA ALA A 132 13.63 4.72 -15.76
C ALA A 132 13.38 5.45 -14.44
N ALA A 133 13.46 6.79 -14.45
CA ALA A 133 13.11 7.61 -13.29
C ALA A 133 11.67 7.34 -12.82
N ALA A 134 10.74 7.23 -13.76
CA ALA A 134 9.34 6.97 -13.49
C ALA A 134 9.10 5.58 -12.87
N ALA A 135 9.80 4.56 -13.36
CA ALA A 135 9.70 3.20 -12.84
C ALA A 135 10.20 3.11 -11.39
N ILE A 136 11.36 3.73 -11.08
CA ILE A 136 11.94 3.74 -9.73
C ILE A 136 11.00 4.42 -8.73
N GLN A 137 10.55 5.65 -9.05
CA GLN A 137 9.68 6.40 -8.15
C GLN A 137 8.30 5.75 -8.03
N GLY A 138 7.73 5.26 -9.13
CA GLY A 138 6.42 4.60 -9.12
C GLY A 138 6.42 3.38 -8.21
N ALA A 139 7.41 2.49 -8.35
CA ALA A 139 7.53 1.31 -7.50
C ALA A 139 7.71 1.67 -6.01
N ALA A 140 8.55 2.66 -5.71
CA ALA A 140 8.76 3.12 -4.34
C ALA A 140 7.49 3.76 -3.74
N GLY A 141 6.75 4.53 -4.54
CA GLY A 141 5.49 5.15 -4.15
C GLY A 141 4.43 4.11 -3.78
N THR A 142 4.21 3.13 -4.67
CA THR A 142 3.27 2.03 -4.41
C THR A 142 3.64 1.26 -3.15
N ASN A 143 4.92 0.96 -2.94
CA ASN A 143 5.38 0.25 -1.73
C ASN A 143 5.11 1.07 -0.45
N LEU A 144 5.43 2.37 -0.46
CA LEU A 144 5.14 3.25 0.68
C LEU A 144 3.63 3.32 0.97
N TRP A 145 2.80 3.48 -0.06
CA TRP A 145 1.35 3.54 0.10
C TRP A 145 0.78 2.24 0.66
N LYS A 146 1.29 1.07 0.24
CA LYS A 146 0.94 -0.22 0.83
C LYS A 146 1.34 -0.28 2.29
N ALA A 147 2.58 0.08 2.63
CA ALA A 147 3.06 0.11 4.01
C ALA A 147 2.18 1.02 4.90
N MET A 148 1.79 2.20 4.39
CA MET A 148 0.86 3.10 5.09
C MET A 148 -0.53 2.47 5.30
N ALA A 149 -1.05 1.69 4.35
CA ALA A 149 -2.30 0.95 4.52
C ALA A 149 -2.17 -0.13 5.60
N LEU A 150 -1.10 -0.93 5.58
CA LEU A 150 -0.87 -1.97 6.58
C LEU A 150 -0.71 -1.38 8.00
N ALA A 151 0.03 -0.29 8.13
CA ALA A 151 0.17 0.44 9.39
C ALA A 151 -1.15 1.07 9.88
N ALA A 152 -1.99 1.58 8.97
CA ALA A 152 -3.31 2.08 9.32
C ALA A 152 -4.25 0.95 9.79
N ALA A 153 -4.12 -0.24 9.20
CA ALA A 153 -4.86 -1.44 9.63
C ALA A 153 -4.42 -1.89 11.03
N GLU A 154 -3.11 -1.97 11.28
CA GLU A 154 -2.54 -2.25 12.60
C GLU A 154 -3.04 -1.24 13.66
N SER A 155 -2.91 0.06 13.36
CA SER A 155 -3.34 1.15 14.25
C SER A 155 -4.83 1.02 14.63
N ARG A 156 -5.67 0.64 13.66
CA ARG A 156 -7.12 0.48 13.89
C ARG A 156 -7.43 -0.69 14.81
N VAL A 157 -6.75 -1.83 14.65
CA VAL A 157 -7.07 -3.06 15.37
C VAL A 157 -6.46 -3.06 16.77
N ARG A 158 -5.19 -2.70 16.87
CA ARG A 158 -4.44 -2.78 18.14
C ARG A 158 -4.54 -1.50 18.96
N GLY A 159 -4.85 -0.38 18.31
CA GLY A 159 -4.62 0.93 18.89
C GLY A 159 -3.11 1.19 19.04
N GLY A 160 -2.76 2.40 19.44
CA GLY A 160 -1.38 2.77 19.69
C GLY A 160 -1.07 4.18 19.22
N GLU A 161 -0.10 4.80 19.88
CA GLU A 161 0.47 6.06 19.43
C GLU A 161 1.53 5.77 18.37
N LEU A 162 1.72 6.74 17.45
CA LEU A 162 2.84 6.68 16.51
C LEU A 162 4.16 6.68 17.30
N PRO A 163 5.05 5.69 17.10
CA PRO A 163 6.34 5.64 17.77
C PRO A 163 7.12 6.94 17.56
N VAL A 164 7.81 7.40 18.62
CA VAL A 164 8.62 8.63 18.57
C VAL A 164 9.67 8.57 17.46
N SER A 165 10.30 7.40 17.26
CA SER A 165 11.26 7.17 16.17
C SER A 165 10.68 7.49 14.79
N VAL A 166 9.42 7.12 14.53
CA VAL A 166 8.73 7.40 13.28
C VAL A 166 8.33 8.88 13.21
N ALA A 167 7.78 9.43 14.29
CA ALA A 167 7.39 10.84 14.36
C ALA A 167 8.56 11.81 14.16
N GLU A 168 9.78 11.39 14.52
CA GLU A 168 11.02 12.16 14.38
C GLU A 168 11.76 11.92 13.07
N ASN A 169 11.43 10.87 12.31
CA ASN A 169 12.03 10.61 11.01
C ASN A 169 11.75 11.77 10.03
N ALA A 170 12.80 12.25 9.35
CA ALA A 170 12.72 13.41 8.46
C ALA A 170 11.89 13.14 7.20
N HIS A 171 12.03 11.95 6.60
CA HIS A 171 11.26 11.55 5.43
C HIS A 171 9.79 11.29 5.76
N TRP A 172 9.49 10.72 6.94
CA TRP A 172 8.12 10.64 7.46
C TRP A 172 7.47 12.03 7.52
N ARG A 173 8.13 12.99 8.18
CA ARG A 173 7.62 14.36 8.31
C ARG A 173 7.38 15.04 6.96
N LEU A 174 8.22 14.74 5.97
CA LEU A 174 8.13 15.33 4.65
C LEU A 174 7.05 14.68 3.78
N TYR A 175 6.99 13.35 3.74
CA TYR A 175 6.20 12.62 2.74
C TYR A 175 4.89 12.04 3.25
N VAL A 176 4.80 11.72 4.55
CA VAL A 176 3.66 10.97 5.09
C VAL A 176 2.87 11.77 6.13
N ALA A 177 3.54 12.37 7.11
CA ALA A 177 2.90 13.12 8.18
C ALA A 177 1.83 14.13 7.71
N PRO A 178 2.03 14.88 6.60
CA PRO A 178 1.02 15.84 6.12
C PRO A 178 -0.30 15.19 5.67
N LEU A 179 -0.27 13.91 5.31
CA LEU A 179 -1.43 13.18 4.77
C LEU A 179 -1.95 12.11 5.73
N TRP A 180 -1.18 11.73 6.75
CA TRP A 180 -1.45 10.58 7.62
C TRP A 180 -2.86 10.59 8.24
N VAL A 181 -3.26 11.72 8.84
CA VAL A 181 -4.58 11.82 9.48
C VAL A 181 -5.72 11.63 8.47
N ALA A 182 -5.61 12.26 7.30
CA ALA A 182 -6.61 12.10 6.24
C ALA A 182 -6.62 10.67 5.68
N TRP A 183 -5.44 10.06 5.52
CA TRP A 183 -5.27 8.69 5.05
C TRP A 183 -5.98 7.68 5.97
N VAL A 184 -5.70 7.74 7.27
CA VAL A 184 -6.33 6.88 8.28
C VAL A 184 -7.83 7.11 8.33
N ALA A 185 -8.29 8.37 8.30
CA ALA A 185 -9.71 8.70 8.33
C ALA A 185 -10.47 8.21 7.09
N VAL A 186 -9.85 8.25 5.91
CA VAL A 186 -10.45 7.72 4.68
C VAL A 186 -10.59 6.20 4.74
N LEU A 187 -9.53 5.49 5.13
CA LEU A 187 -9.54 4.03 5.24
C LEU A 187 -10.49 3.53 6.34
N ALA A 188 -10.62 4.25 7.45
CA ALA A 188 -11.51 3.90 8.56
C ALA A 188 -13.01 3.86 8.19
N GLN A 189 -13.39 4.43 7.04
CA GLN A 189 -14.77 4.35 6.52
C GLN A 189 -15.14 2.92 6.06
N LEU A 190 -14.15 2.08 5.79
CA LEU A 190 -14.34 0.71 5.29
C LEU A 190 -14.52 -0.28 6.44
N PRO A 191 -15.42 -1.26 6.32
CA PRO A 191 -15.42 -2.40 7.23
C PRO A 191 -14.19 -3.31 6.96
N PRO A 192 -13.87 -4.23 7.88
CA PRO A 192 -12.93 -5.33 7.61
C PRO A 192 -13.27 -6.07 6.30
N GLY A 193 -12.29 -6.68 5.63
CA GLY A 193 -12.50 -7.38 4.36
C GLY A 193 -13.36 -8.64 4.45
N ASN A 194 -13.52 -9.24 5.62
CA ASN A 194 -14.47 -10.33 5.84
C ASN A 194 -15.93 -9.88 5.99
N GLU A 195 -16.20 -8.58 5.92
CA GLU A 195 -17.53 -7.97 5.90
C GLU A 195 -17.76 -7.22 4.59
N ARG A 196 -18.98 -7.29 4.05
CA ARG A 196 -19.33 -6.59 2.81
C ARG A 196 -19.34 -5.07 3.02
N ALA A 197 -18.65 -4.35 2.13
CA ALA A 197 -18.64 -2.89 2.12
C ALA A 197 -19.67 -2.30 1.15
N GLY A 198 -19.97 -3.01 0.05
CA GLY A 198 -20.72 -2.52 -1.09
C GLY A 198 -19.89 -1.65 -2.05
N LEU A 199 -20.15 -1.81 -3.35
CA LEU A 199 -19.42 -1.10 -4.42
C LEU A 199 -19.49 0.42 -4.30
N ASP A 200 -20.63 0.99 -3.90
CA ASP A 200 -20.79 2.44 -3.73
C ASP A 200 -19.79 3.01 -2.72
N ARG A 201 -19.64 2.32 -1.58
CA ARG A 201 -18.71 2.76 -0.52
C ARG A 201 -17.27 2.58 -0.95
N LEU A 202 -16.94 1.43 -1.56
CA LEU A 202 -15.61 1.15 -2.06
C LEU A 202 -15.19 2.20 -3.09
N THR A 203 -16.06 2.47 -4.07
CA THR A 203 -15.87 3.53 -5.07
C THR A 203 -15.64 4.90 -4.44
N ALA A 204 -16.47 5.29 -3.45
CA ALA A 204 -16.35 6.57 -2.78
C ALA A 204 -15.02 6.71 -2.01
N VAL A 205 -14.57 5.65 -1.35
CA VAL A 205 -13.28 5.64 -0.63
C VAL A 205 -12.11 5.62 -1.60
N THR A 206 -12.16 4.81 -2.66
CA THR A 206 -11.12 4.76 -3.71
C THR A 206 -10.92 6.15 -4.32
N ARG A 207 -12.00 6.89 -4.64
CA ARG A 207 -11.88 8.28 -5.15
C ARG A 207 -11.26 9.25 -4.15
N GLN A 208 -11.50 9.08 -2.86
CA GLN A 208 -10.85 9.90 -1.82
C GLN A 208 -9.35 9.58 -1.75
N LEU A 209 -8.97 8.30 -1.80
CA LEU A 209 -7.58 7.88 -1.83
C LEU A 209 -6.85 8.37 -3.07
N MET A 210 -7.45 8.31 -4.27
CA MET A 210 -6.85 8.85 -5.50
C MET A 210 -6.33 10.30 -5.30
N LYS A 211 -7.09 11.14 -4.58
CA LYS A 211 -6.70 12.52 -4.28
C LYS A 211 -5.50 12.59 -3.32
N LEU A 212 -5.45 11.69 -2.34
CA LEU A 212 -4.34 11.57 -1.40
C LEU A 212 -3.07 11.05 -2.07
N LEU A 213 -3.18 10.06 -2.97
CA LEU A 213 -2.05 9.55 -3.76
C LEU A 213 -1.46 10.67 -4.63
N ALA A 214 -2.31 11.40 -5.35
CA ALA A 214 -1.86 12.56 -6.13
C ALA A 214 -1.23 13.66 -5.25
N ALA A 215 -1.68 13.83 -4.00
CA ALA A 215 -1.06 14.75 -3.05
C ALA A 215 0.30 14.25 -2.54
N SER A 216 0.44 12.94 -2.32
CA SER A 216 1.69 12.28 -1.91
C SER A 216 2.77 12.48 -2.97
N GLU A 217 2.43 12.33 -4.25
CA GLU A 217 3.37 12.60 -5.35
C GLU A 217 3.82 14.06 -5.40
N ARG A 218 2.91 15.01 -5.16
CA ARG A 218 3.26 16.43 -5.07
C ARG A 218 4.24 16.72 -3.92
N LEU A 219 4.10 16.05 -2.78
CA LEU A 219 5.06 16.17 -1.67
C LEU A 219 6.45 15.64 -2.06
N ALA A 220 6.52 14.62 -2.91
CA ALA A 220 7.77 14.11 -3.48
C ALA A 220 8.38 15.03 -4.56
N GLY A 221 7.68 16.11 -4.94
CA GLY A 221 8.08 17.00 -6.03
C GLY A 221 7.82 16.41 -7.41
N VAL A 222 6.92 15.43 -7.51
CA VAL A 222 6.57 14.74 -8.74
C VAL A 222 5.28 15.31 -9.32
N GLN A 223 5.30 15.64 -10.61
CA GLN A 223 4.14 15.92 -11.42
C GLN A 223 4.02 14.86 -12.50
N ARG A 224 2.87 14.18 -12.55
CA ARG A 224 2.54 13.28 -13.64
C ARG A 224 1.78 14.02 -14.74
N SER A 225 2.09 13.70 -15.97
CA SER A 225 1.32 14.05 -17.16
C SER A 225 1.10 12.79 -18.00
N TRP A 226 0.11 12.83 -18.89
CA TRP A 226 -0.25 11.70 -19.72
C TRP A 226 -0.47 12.20 -21.14
N ASP A 227 0.02 11.48 -22.15
CA ASP A 227 -0.36 11.75 -23.54
C ASP A 227 -1.74 11.16 -23.87
N ASP A 228 -2.25 11.54 -25.04
CA ASP A 228 -3.52 11.08 -25.60
C ASP A 228 -3.55 9.56 -25.91
N GLY A 229 -2.38 8.91 -25.96
CA GLY A 229 -2.21 7.47 -26.12
C GLY A 229 -2.15 6.69 -24.79
N GLY A 230 -2.23 7.38 -23.65
CA GLY A 230 -2.10 6.79 -22.31
C GLY A 230 -0.67 6.59 -21.83
N GLY A 231 0.33 7.10 -22.56
CA GLY A 231 1.71 7.16 -22.13
C GLY A 231 1.85 8.09 -20.92
N ALA A 232 2.31 7.55 -19.80
CA ALA A 232 2.56 8.32 -18.59
C ALA A 232 3.95 8.96 -18.64
N TYR A 233 4.01 10.27 -18.44
CA TYR A 233 5.23 11.02 -18.25
C TYR A 233 5.30 11.52 -16.81
N MET A 234 6.51 11.54 -16.28
CA MET A 234 6.79 12.08 -14.96
C MET A 234 7.77 13.23 -15.09
N HIS A 235 7.39 14.36 -14.54
CA HIS A 235 8.21 15.55 -14.45
C HIS A 235 8.49 15.81 -12.97
N TRP A 236 9.75 16.08 -12.65
CA TRP A 236 10.12 16.54 -11.32
C TRP A 236 10.13 18.05 -11.32
N VAL A 237 9.26 18.65 -10.52
CA VAL A 237 9.28 20.09 -10.32
C VAL A 237 10.25 20.36 -9.19
N THR A 238 11.22 21.25 -9.43
CA THR A 238 11.96 21.85 -8.34
C THR A 238 10.92 22.47 -7.39
N PRO A 239 10.89 22.12 -6.09
CA PRO A 239 9.90 22.67 -5.17
C PRO A 239 9.85 24.18 -5.32
N ALA A 240 8.66 24.74 -5.48
CA ALA A 240 8.47 26.18 -5.58
C ALA A 240 8.98 26.82 -4.27
N GLY A 241 10.21 27.30 -4.30
CA GLY A 241 10.87 27.97 -3.18
C GLY A 241 11.20 27.05 -2.01
N ASN A 242 12.43 26.56 -1.98
CA ASN A 242 13.21 26.83 -0.76
C ASN A 242 14.00 28.12 -1.04
N PRO A 243 13.50 29.31 -0.67
CA PRO A 243 14.34 30.47 -0.71
C PRO A 243 15.37 30.28 0.40
N ARG A 244 16.64 30.16 -0.02
CA ARG A 244 17.87 30.36 0.75
C ARG A 244 18.46 29.07 1.34
N THR A 245 19.71 28.77 0.94
CA THR A 245 20.97 29.02 1.70
C THR A 245 21.03 28.28 3.02
#